data_AF-A0A6I6UQR4-F1
#
_entry.id   AF-A0A6I6UQR4-F1
#
_cell.length_a   1.000
_cell.length_b   1.000
_cell.length_c   1.000
_cell.angle_alpha   90.00
_cell.angle_beta   90.00
_cell.angle_gamma   90.00
#
_symmetry.space_group_name_H-M   'P 1'
#
loop_
_entity.id
_entity.type
_entity.pdbx_description
1 polymer ?
#
loop_
_entity_poly.entity_id
_entity_poly.type
_entity_poly.pdbx_seq_one_letter_code
_entity_poly.pdbx_strand_id
1 'polypeptide(L)'
;MGWAIAILFGSAVVLLILSFIKTTQTNSKLEQQIEHVSISVLNEVHELEKQLRNIQLDAEITAQQAGVAPAASEERELLREMLDLYKRGYSVESIAGKTRLKPNEVEHMLAPFMAQKGERSLVAQ
;
A
#
# COMPACT_ATOMS: atom_id res chain seq x y z
N MET A 1 -28.17 22.83 60.85
CA MET A 1 -28.73 22.86 59.48
C MET A 1 -27.74 23.41 58.44
N GLY A 2 -27.04 24.52 58.65
CA GLY A 2 -26.07 25.05 57.67
C GLY A 2 -24.78 24.23 57.45
N TRP A 3 -24.37 23.43 58.43
CA TRP A 3 -23.17 22.57 58.33
C TRP A 3 -23.31 21.45 57.28
N ALA A 4 -24.51 20.92 57.11
CA ALA A 4 -24.80 19.91 56.09
C ALA A 4 -24.64 20.48 54.67
N ILE A 5 -25.10 21.72 54.46
CA ILE A 5 -24.98 22.43 53.17
C ILE A 5 -23.52 22.72 52.86
N ALA A 6 -22.72 23.12 53.85
CA ALA A 6 -21.30 23.38 53.67
C ALA A 6 -20.51 22.12 53.27
N ILE A 7 -20.79 20.97 53.89
CA ILE A 7 -20.15 19.70 53.56
C ILE A 7 -20.57 19.22 52.17
N LEU A 8 -21.85 19.33 51.83
CA LEU A 8 -22.38 18.93 50.52
C LEU A 8 -21.80 19.79 49.40
N PHE A 9 -21.68 21.11 49.64
CA PHE A 9 -21.09 22.02 48.68
C PHE A 9 -19.59 21.77 48.53
N GLY A 10 -18.87 21.55 49.64
CA GLY A 10 -17.46 21.19 49.61
C GLY A 10 -17.18 19.90 48.85
N SER A 11 -17.97 18.85 49.08
CA SER A 11 -17.80 17.58 48.35
C SER A 11 -18.10 17.72 46.86
N ALA A 12 -19.10 18.52 46.48
CA ALA A 12 -19.40 18.81 45.08
C ALA A 12 -18.24 19.51 44.38
N VAL A 13 -17.61 20.51 45.03
CA VAL A 13 -16.43 21.21 44.47
C VAL A 13 -15.25 20.24 44.32
N VAL A 14 -15.00 19.39 45.31
CA VAL A 14 -13.92 18.39 45.24
C VAL A 14 -14.17 17.38 44.12
N LEU A 15 -15.41 16.88 43.98
CA LEU A 15 -15.79 15.97 42.90
C LEU A 15 -15.68 16.63 41.53
N LEU A 16 -16.02 17.91 41.44
CA LEU A 16 -15.89 18.67 40.20
C LEU A 16 -14.43 18.77 39.75
N ILE A 17 -13.52 19.10 40.67
CA ILE A 17 -12.07 19.17 40.38
C ILE A 17 -11.54 17.79 39.95
N LEU A 18 -11.91 16.73 40.66
CA LEU A 18 -11.52 15.37 40.29
C LEU A 18 -12.07 14.93 38.92
N SER A 19 -13.28 15.36 38.58
CA SER A 19 -13.91 15.08 37.28
C SER A 19 -13.13 15.71 36.13
N PHE A 20 -12.75 16.98 36.24
CA PHE A 20 -11.97 17.67 35.20
C PHE A 20 -10.59 17.03 34.97
N ILE A 21 -9.90 16.63 36.04
CA ILE A 21 -8.59 15.96 35.93
C ILE A 21 -8.73 14.60 35.24
N LYS A 22 -9.73 13.80 35.64
CA LYS A 22 -9.93 12.45 35.10
C LYS A 22 -10.39 12.50 33.64
N THR A 23 -11.31 13.40 33.30
CA THR A 23 -11.78 13.63 31.92
C THR A 23 -10.63 14.03 30.99
N THR A 24 -9.75 14.94 31.41
CA THR A 24 -8.62 15.39 30.58
C THR A 24 -7.65 14.24 30.28
N GLN A 25 -7.31 13.43 31.29
CA GLN A 25 -6.44 12.26 31.08
C GLN A 25 -7.08 11.18 30.22
N THR A 26 -8.39 10.95 30.35
CA THR A 26 -9.09 9.89 29.62
C THR A 26 -9.22 10.23 28.12
N ASN A 27 -9.49 11.49 27.77
CA ASN A 27 -9.56 11.93 26.37
C ASN A 27 -8.19 11.82 25.67
N SER A 28 -7.10 12.26 26.31
CA SER A 28 -5.76 12.17 25.71
C SER A 28 -5.33 10.73 25.39
N LYS A 29 -5.66 9.77 26.25
CA LYS A 29 -5.38 8.34 26.02
C LYS A 29 -6.26 7.73 24.93
N LEU A 30 -7.48 8.21 24.77
CA LEU A 30 -8.40 7.77 23.72
C LEU A 30 -7.94 8.29 22.35
N GLU A 31 -7.60 9.57 22.26
CA GLU A 31 -7.05 10.18 21.03
C GLU A 31 -5.76 9.47 20.59
N GLN A 32 -4.80 9.27 21.49
CA GLN A 32 -3.56 8.55 21.16
C GLN A 32 -3.81 7.13 20.67
N GLN A 33 -4.72 6.39 21.30
CA GLN A 33 -5.03 5.02 20.88
C GLN A 33 -5.70 4.98 19.50
N ILE A 34 -6.60 5.92 19.21
CA ILE A 34 -7.25 6.03 17.90
C ILE A 34 -6.22 6.36 16.82
N GLU A 35 -5.32 7.31 17.08
CA GLU A 35 -4.27 7.72 16.13
C GLU A 35 -3.30 6.57 15.82
N HIS A 36 -2.88 5.82 16.83
CA HIS A 36 -2.01 4.65 16.64
C HIS A 36 -2.69 3.52 15.83
N VAL A 37 -3.97 3.23 16.09
CA VAL A 37 -4.70 2.18 15.37
C VAL A 37 -4.94 2.58 13.92
N SER A 38 -5.36 3.82 13.66
CA SER A 38 -5.59 4.30 12.29
C SER A 38 -4.33 4.28 11.44
N ILE A 39 -3.17 4.63 12.00
CA ILE A 39 -1.89 4.58 11.29
C ILE A 39 -1.47 3.13 10.98
N SER A 40 -1.63 2.21 11.94
CA SER A 40 -1.29 0.78 11.73
C SER A 40 -2.12 0.17 10.60
N VAL A 41 -3.44 0.37 10.62
CA VAL A 41 -4.36 -0.18 9.62
C VAL A 41 -4.05 0.36 8.23
N LEU A 42 -3.76 1.66 8.10
CA LEU A 42 -3.43 2.26 6.82
C LEU A 42 -2.11 1.70 6.24
N ASN A 43 -1.11 1.47 7.10
CA ASN A 43 0.15 0.85 6.69
C ASN A 43 -0.05 -0.61 6.29
N GLU A 44 -0.85 -1.38 7.04
CA GLU A 44 -1.17 -2.77 6.74
C GLU A 44 -1.91 -2.88 5.39
N VAL A 45 -2.87 -2.00 5.12
CA VAL A 45 -3.58 -1.98 3.81
C VAL A 45 -2.62 -1.69 2.66
N HIS A 46 -1.70 -0.72 2.81
CA HIS A 46 -0.70 -0.43 1.77
C HIS A 46 0.23 -1.62 1.49
N GLU A 47 0.65 -2.34 2.53
CA GLU A 47 1.47 -3.54 2.35
C GLU A 47 0.68 -4.68 1.69
N LEU A 48 -0.60 -4.85 2.03
CA LEU A 48 -1.49 -5.81 1.35
C LEU A 48 -1.69 -5.47 -0.13
N GLU A 49 -1.87 -4.20 -0.49
CA GLU A 49 -1.98 -3.76 -1.89
C GLU A 49 -0.72 -4.09 -2.69
N LYS A 50 0.46 -3.85 -2.13
CA LYS A 50 1.74 -4.22 -2.76
C LYS A 50 1.85 -5.72 -2.98
N GLN A 51 1.51 -6.53 -1.97
CA GLN A 51 1.56 -7.99 -2.07
C GLN A 51 0.58 -8.50 -3.13
N LEU A 52 -0.64 -7.97 -3.17
CA LEU A 52 -1.64 -8.35 -4.16
C LEU A 52 -1.16 -8.03 -5.59
N ARG A 53 -0.55 -6.86 -5.78
CA ARG A 53 0.01 -6.45 -7.07
C ARG A 53 1.14 -7.35 -7.55
N ASN A 54 2.02 -7.78 -6.64
CA ASN A 54 3.08 -8.74 -6.96
C ASN A 54 2.50 -10.10 -7.36
N ILE A 55 1.51 -10.60 -6.62
CA ILE A 55 0.84 -11.87 -6.94
C ILE A 55 0.13 -11.80 -8.30
N GLN A 56 -0.53 -10.68 -8.63
CA GLN A 56 -1.14 -10.49 -9.94
C GLN A 56 -0.11 -10.52 -11.07
N LEU A 57 1.03 -9.84 -10.88
CA LEU A 57 2.14 -9.86 -11.84
C LEU A 57 2.71 -11.27 -12.01
N ASP A 58 2.93 -12.00 -10.91
CA ASP A 58 3.46 -13.37 -10.95
C ASP A 58 2.47 -14.34 -11.62
N ALA A 59 1.17 -14.14 -11.44
CA ALA A 59 0.12 -14.89 -12.12
C ALA A 59 0.06 -14.54 -13.63
N GLU A 60 0.19 -13.27 -14.01
CA GLU A 60 0.28 -12.82 -15.41
C GLU A 60 1.52 -13.43 -16.09
N ILE A 61 2.67 -13.39 -15.42
CA ILE A 61 3.92 -14.00 -15.88
C ILE A 61 3.76 -15.52 -16.02
N THR A 62 3.20 -16.20 -15.02
CA THR A 62 3.01 -17.66 -15.05
C THR A 62 2.02 -18.07 -16.14
N ALA A 63 0.96 -17.29 -16.35
CA ALA A 63 -0.01 -17.54 -17.41
C ALA A 63 0.59 -17.33 -18.81
N GLN A 64 1.46 -16.32 -19.00
CA GLN A 64 2.11 -16.07 -20.28
C GLN A 64 3.34 -16.96 -20.54
N GLN A 65 4.05 -17.39 -19.49
CA GLN A 65 5.16 -18.33 -19.57
C GLN A 65 4.71 -19.79 -19.40
N ALA A 66 3.41 -20.07 -19.37
CA ALA A 66 2.83 -21.41 -19.28
C ALA A 66 3.24 -22.25 -20.51
N GLY A 67 4.44 -22.82 -20.46
CA GLY A 67 5.05 -23.59 -21.55
C GLY A 67 6.55 -23.34 -21.75
N VAL A 68 7.15 -22.33 -21.13
CA VAL A 68 8.59 -22.07 -21.17
C VAL A 68 9.20 -22.50 -19.84
N ALA A 69 10.35 -23.18 -19.89
CA ALA A 69 11.10 -23.64 -18.71
C ALA A 69 11.17 -22.54 -17.63
N PRO A 70 11.20 -22.90 -16.33
CA PRO A 70 11.20 -21.91 -15.26
C PRO A 70 12.40 -20.98 -15.44
N ALA A 71 12.13 -19.78 -15.97
CA ALA A 71 13.11 -18.70 -15.99
C ALA A 71 13.60 -18.52 -14.56
N ALA A 72 14.91 -18.41 -14.38
CA ALA A 72 15.53 -18.21 -13.07
C ALA A 72 14.81 -17.05 -12.36
N SER A 73 14.65 -17.13 -11.04
CA SER A 73 13.92 -16.14 -10.25
C SER A 73 14.36 -14.69 -10.54
N GLU A 74 15.64 -14.49 -10.81
CA GLU A 74 16.22 -13.19 -11.19
C GLU A 74 15.70 -12.66 -12.53
N GLU A 75 15.52 -13.52 -13.53
CA GLU A 75 15.00 -13.11 -14.85
C GLU A 75 13.52 -12.71 -14.76
N ARG A 76 12.74 -13.38 -13.90
CA ARG A 76 11.35 -12.99 -13.60
C ARG A 76 11.27 -11.66 -12.87
N GLU A 77 12.15 -11.42 -11.90
CA GLU A 77 12.20 -10.14 -11.19
C GLU A 77 12.56 -8.97 -12.12
N LEU A 78 13.56 -9.17 -12.98
CA LEU A 78 13.97 -8.19 -13.99
C LEU A 78 12.83 -7.90 -14.98
N LEU A 79 12.15 -8.94 -15.47
CA LEU A 79 11.00 -8.77 -16.36
C LEU A 79 9.85 -8.01 -15.67
N ARG A 80 9.60 -8.29 -14.39
CA ARG A 80 8.57 -7.58 -13.60
C ARG A 80 8.88 -6.09 -13.49
N GLU A 81 10.14 -5.73 -13.22
CA GLU A 81 10.59 -4.34 -13.16
C GLU A 81 10.45 -3.64 -14.52
N MET A 82 10.86 -4.30 -15.59
CA MET A 82 10.74 -3.76 -16.95
C MET A 82 9.29 -3.52 -17.36
N LEU A 83 8.39 -4.44 -17.01
CA LEU A 83 6.95 -4.30 -17.27
C LEU A 83 6.32 -3.16 -16.45
N ASP A 84 6.74 -2.95 -15.19
CA ASP A 84 6.27 -1.80 -14.40
C ASP A 84 6.66 -0.48 -15.09
N LEU A 85 7.93 -0.35 -15.48
CA LEU A 85 8.41 0.85 -16.17
C LEU A 85 7.71 1.06 -17.52
N TYR A 86 7.52 0.00 -18.30
CA TYR A 86 6.80 0.07 -19.57
C TYR A 86 5.32 0.46 -19.38
N LYS A 87 4.60 -0.15 -18.42
CA LYS A 87 3.20 0.18 -18.11
C LYS A 87 3.04 1.62 -17.61
N ARG A 88 4.09 2.21 -17.00
CA ARG A 88 4.14 3.62 -16.58
C ARG A 88 4.47 4.61 -17.70
N GLY A 89 4.73 4.13 -18.92
CA GLY A 89 4.97 4.96 -20.11
C GLY A 89 6.43 5.37 -20.33
N TYR A 90 7.40 4.72 -19.66
CA TYR A 90 8.82 4.95 -19.95
C TYR A 90 9.20 4.37 -21.33
N SER A 91 10.11 5.04 -22.03
CA SER A 91 10.63 4.56 -23.31
C SER A 91 11.56 3.36 -23.12
N VAL A 92 11.72 2.55 -24.17
CA VAL A 92 12.62 1.38 -24.18
C VAL A 92 14.05 1.79 -23.81
N GLU A 93 14.52 2.95 -24.27
CA GLU A 93 15.84 3.50 -23.95
C GLU A 93 15.98 3.86 -22.47
N SER A 94 14.91 4.42 -21.89
CA SER A 94 14.86 4.79 -20.47
C SER A 94 14.85 3.54 -19.57
N ILE A 95 14.17 2.49 -20.01
CA ILE A 95 14.12 1.19 -19.33
C ILE A 95 15.48 0.52 -19.39
N ALA A 96 16.10 0.46 -20.57
CA ALA A 96 17.46 -0.05 -20.78
C ALA A 96 18.49 0.62 -19.87
N GLY A 97 18.42 1.95 -19.73
CA GLY A 97 19.28 2.70 -18.81
C GLY A 97 19.08 2.33 -17.33
N LYS A 98 17.86 1.97 -16.92
CA LYS A 98 17.53 1.59 -15.53
C LYS A 98 17.91 0.14 -15.23
N THR A 99 17.65 -0.78 -16.15
CA THR A 99 17.92 -2.21 -15.97
C THR A 99 19.33 -2.62 -16.40
N ARG A 100 20.13 -1.67 -16.93
CA ARG A 100 21.49 -1.89 -17.45
C ARG A 100 21.56 -2.91 -18.59
N LEU A 101 20.46 -3.10 -19.30
CA LEU A 101 20.36 -3.94 -20.49
C LEU A 101 20.47 -3.09 -21.75
N LYS A 102 20.71 -3.73 -22.90
CA LYS A 102 20.67 -3.01 -24.19
C LYS A 102 19.21 -2.75 -24.60
N PRO A 103 18.92 -1.64 -25.29
CA PRO A 103 17.57 -1.37 -25.82
C PRO A 103 16.96 -2.53 -26.60
N ASN A 104 17.77 -3.21 -27.43
CA ASN A 104 17.32 -4.37 -28.21
C ASN A 104 16.94 -5.58 -27.34
N GLU A 105 17.64 -5.80 -26.22
CA GLU A 105 17.32 -6.88 -25.28
C GLU A 105 16.03 -6.55 -24.53
N VAL A 106 15.87 -5.29 -24.12
CA VAL A 106 14.64 -4.80 -23.50
C VAL A 106 13.44 -4.96 -24.43
N GLU A 107 13.59 -4.60 -25.71
CA GLU A 107 12.55 -4.75 -26.72
C GLU A 107 12.17 -6.22 -26.93
N HIS A 108 13.15 -7.13 -27.03
CA HIS A 108 12.90 -8.57 -27.18
C HIS A 108 12.18 -9.17 -25.97
N MET A 109 12.56 -8.76 -24.75
CA MET A 109 11.92 -9.24 -23.52
C MET A 109 10.50 -8.68 -23.33
N LEU A 110 10.24 -7.46 -23.78
CA LEU A 110 8.92 -6.83 -23.71
C LEU A 110 8.00 -7.22 -24.89
N ALA A 111 8.55 -7.68 -26.01
CA ALA A 111 7.80 -7.99 -27.23
C ALA A 111 6.53 -8.86 -27.02
N PRO A 112 6.55 -9.93 -26.21
CA PRO A 112 5.35 -10.74 -25.93
C PRO A 112 4.21 -9.94 -25.27
N PHE A 113 4.55 -8.91 -24.49
CA PHE A 113 3.62 -8.08 -23.73
C PHE A 113 3.18 -6.82 -24.49
N MET A 114 3.97 -6.38 -25.47
CA MET A 114 3.63 -5.25 -26.35
C MET A 114 2.54 -5.62 -27.36
N ALA A 115 2.56 -6.86 -27.87
CA ALA A 115 1.61 -7.34 -28.88
C ALA A 115 0.15 -7.35 -28.40
N GLN A 116 -0.09 -7.53 -27.09
CA GLN A 116 -1.44 -7.64 -26.53
C GLN A 116 -2.21 -6.31 -26.48
N LYS A 117 -1.53 -5.16 -26.64
CA LYS A 117 -2.19 -3.83 -26.67
C LYS A 117 -2.92 -3.56 -28.00
N GLY A 118 -2.54 -4.25 -29.08
CA GLY A 118 -3.17 -4.09 -30.40
C GLY A 118 -4.53 -4.78 -30.54
N GLU A 119 -4.70 -5.96 -29.93
CA GLU A 119 -5.89 -6.79 -30.16
C GLU A 119 -7.11 -6.34 -29.35
N ARG A 120 -6.94 -5.72 -28.17
CA ARG A 120 -8.08 -5.22 -27.36
C ARG A 120 -8.78 -4.01 -27.98
N SER A 121 -8.14 -3.31 -28.92
CA SER A 121 -8.75 -2.18 -29.66
C SER A 121 -9.62 -2.63 -30.83
N LEU A 122 -9.48 -3.87 -31.30
CA LEU A 122 -10.20 -4.37 -32.48
C LEU A 122 -11.50 -5.11 -32.12
N VAL A 123 -11.68 -5.50 -30.86
CA VAL A 123 -12.91 -6.19 -30.39
C VAL A 123 -14.01 -5.22 -29.95
N ALA A 124 -13.78 -3.90 -30.07
CA ALA A 124 -14.72 -2.85 -29.68
C ALA A 124 -15.17 -1.96 -30.86
N GLN A 125 -15.03 -2.42 -32.11
CA GLN A 125 -15.61 -1.78 -33.29
C GLN A 125 -16.73 -2.63 -33.88
#